data_AF-A0A524HG49-F1
#
_entry.id   AF-A0A524HG49-F1
#
_cell.length_a   1.000
_cell.length_b   1.000
_cell.length_c   1.000
_cell.angle_alpha   90.00
_cell.angle_beta   90.00
_cell.angle_gamma   90.00
#
_symmetry.space_group_name_H-M   'P 1'
#
loop_
_entity.id
_entity.type
_entity.pdbx_description
1 polymer ?
#
loop_
_entity_poly.entity_id
_entity_poly.type
_entity_poly.pdbx_seq_one_letter_code
_entity_poly.pdbx_strand_id
1 'polypeptide(L)'
;MGIFSKTVNYFKDRLGKTREKISSSLEAILTLGRKIDEELLEKLEETLIKDDIGVETTDKLIGDLRNAYRQKQIATTDDIVPFLKEHMKSYWPHTDRQLKIAQGRT
;
A
#
# COMPACT_ATOMS: atom_id res chain seq x y z
N MET A 1 -30.16 5.30 -2.28
CA MET A 1 -28.82 4.65 -2.29
C MET A 1 -28.01 4.96 -3.56
N GLY A 2 -28.03 6.19 -4.12
CA GLY A 2 -27.48 6.45 -5.48
C GLY A 2 -26.27 7.40 -5.56
N ILE A 3 -26.06 8.24 -4.55
CA ILE A 3 -25.08 9.35 -4.59
C ILE A 3 -23.66 8.88 -4.21
N PHE A 4 -23.51 7.96 -3.26
CA PHE A 4 -22.19 7.47 -2.85
C PHE A 4 -21.52 6.53 -3.87
N SER A 5 -22.32 5.73 -4.59
CA SER A 5 -21.80 4.79 -5.59
C SER A 5 -21.11 5.51 -6.76
N LYS A 6 -21.70 6.60 -7.26
CA LYS A 6 -21.12 7.38 -8.36
C LYS A 6 -19.79 8.02 -7.99
N THR A 7 -19.70 8.63 -6.80
CA THR A 7 -18.46 9.27 -6.34
C THR A 7 -17.36 8.25 -6.09
N VAL A 8 -17.67 7.11 -5.47
CA VAL A 8 -16.69 6.03 -5.26
C VAL A 8 -16.19 5.46 -6.58
N ASN A 9 -17.09 5.21 -7.54
CA ASN A 9 -16.70 4.72 -8.87
C ASN A 9 -15.83 5.74 -9.61
N TYR A 10 -16.18 7.03 -9.54
CA TYR A 10 -15.35 8.10 -10.10
C TYR A 10 -13.92 8.07 -9.53
N PHE A 11 -13.75 7.94 -8.21
CA PHE A 11 -12.41 7.83 -7.62
C PHE A 11 -11.67 6.57 -8.07
N LYS A 12 -12.36 5.42 -8.11
CA LYS A 12 -11.76 4.16 -8.60
C LYS A 12 -11.26 4.28 -10.03
N ASP A 13 -12.02 4.92 -10.90
CA ASP A 13 -11.66 5.11 -12.31
C ASP A 13 -10.48 6.07 -12.44
N ARG A 14 -10.49 7.18 -11.69
CA ARG A 14 -9.40 8.17 -11.71
C ARG A 14 -8.09 7.63 -11.14
N LEU A 15 -8.16 6.71 -10.18
CA LEU A 15 -7.00 6.03 -9.60
C LEU A 15 -6.61 4.75 -10.37
N GLY A 16 -7.31 4.43 -11.47
CA GLY A 16 -7.07 3.22 -12.26
C GLY A 16 -5.63 3.09 -12.73
N LYS A 17 -5.04 4.17 -13.24
CA LYS A 17 -3.64 4.19 -13.71
C LYS A 17 -2.63 3.91 -12.59
N THR A 18 -2.82 4.51 -11.42
CA THR A 18 -1.96 4.28 -10.25
C THR A 18 -2.08 2.84 -9.77
N ARG A 19 -3.32 2.31 -9.73
CA ARG A 19 -3.57 0.91 -9.38
C ARG A 19 -2.86 -0.04 -10.35
N GLU A 20 -2.97 0.19 -11.66
CA GLU A 20 -2.30 -0.62 -12.68
C GLU A 20 -0.79 -0.54 -12.56
N LYS A 21 -0.20 0.66 -12.38
CA LYS A 21 1.24 0.84 -12.18
C LYS A 21 1.74 -0.02 -11.02
N ILE A 22 1.12 0.11 -9.84
CA ILE A 22 1.50 -0.63 -8.63
C ILE A 22 1.27 -2.14 -8.81
N SER A 23 0.12 -2.56 -9.37
CA SER A 23 -0.12 -3.98 -9.63
C SER A 23 0.95 -4.57 -10.55
N SER A 24 1.28 -3.88 -11.64
CA SER A 24 2.26 -4.35 -12.62
C SER A 24 3.68 -4.42 -12.06
N SER A 25 4.08 -3.45 -11.23
CA SER A 25 5.40 -3.44 -10.61
C SER A 25 5.57 -4.56 -9.60
N LEU A 26 4.53 -4.84 -8.81
CA LEU A 26 4.50 -5.96 -7.87
C LEU A 26 4.50 -7.31 -8.61
N GLU A 27 3.68 -7.48 -9.65
CA GLU A 27 3.65 -8.71 -10.45
C GLU A 27 4.99 -9.03 -11.12
N ALA A 28 5.77 -8.01 -11.49
CA ALA A 28 7.11 -8.19 -12.07
C ALA A 28 8.15 -8.79 -11.09
N ILE A 29 7.84 -8.81 -9.79
CA ILE A 29 8.77 -9.22 -8.73
C ILE A 29 8.23 -10.45 -7.98
N LEU A 30 6.92 -10.54 -7.85
CA LEU A 30 6.23 -11.57 -7.10
C LEU A 30 5.93 -12.78 -7.99
N THR A 31 6.92 -13.66 -8.15
CA THR A 31 6.67 -14.98 -8.75
C THR A 31 5.82 -15.84 -7.81
N LEU A 32 4.66 -16.30 -8.28
CA LEU A 32 3.70 -17.10 -7.49
C LEU A 32 4.36 -18.32 -6.84
N GLY A 33 4.02 -18.60 -5.58
CA GLY A 33 4.53 -19.76 -4.82
C GLY A 33 6.00 -19.69 -4.42
N ARG A 34 6.75 -18.63 -4.78
CA ARG A 34 8.13 -18.43 -4.33
C ARG A 34 8.14 -18.12 -2.82
N LYS A 35 9.12 -18.68 -2.10
CA LYS A 35 9.36 -18.34 -0.69
C LYS A 35 9.87 -16.91 -0.55
N ILE A 36 9.56 -16.30 0.60
CA ILE A 36 10.06 -14.99 0.96
C ILE A 36 11.52 -15.12 1.43
N ASP A 37 12.41 -14.33 0.83
CA ASP A 37 13.83 -14.20 1.18
C ASP A 37 14.26 -12.73 1.18
N GLU A 38 15.47 -12.44 1.65
CA GLU A 38 15.93 -11.06 1.82
C GLU A 38 16.10 -10.32 0.49
N GLU A 39 16.56 -11.01 -0.56
CA GLU A 39 16.70 -10.44 -1.91
C GLU A 39 15.35 -9.99 -2.47
N LEU A 40 14.30 -10.77 -2.25
CA LEU A 40 12.94 -10.38 -2.63
C LEU A 40 12.51 -9.09 -1.92
N LEU A 41 12.80 -8.99 -0.62
CA LEU A 41 12.36 -7.86 0.20
C LEU A 41 13.09 -6.58 -0.17
N GLU A 42 14.39 -6.65 -0.45
CA GLU A 42 15.18 -5.52 -0.94
C GLU A 42 14.67 -5.02 -2.30
N LYS A 43 14.37 -5.93 -3.22
CA LYS A 43 13.79 -5.57 -4.53
C LYS A 43 12.39 -4.95 -4.40
N LEU A 44 11.59 -5.48 -3.47
CA LEU A 44 10.26 -4.95 -3.16
C LEU A 44 10.36 -3.53 -2.59
N GLU A 45 11.31 -3.28 -1.67
CA GLU A 45 11.60 -1.97 -1.10
C GLU A 45 11.93 -0.93 -2.17
N GLU A 46 12.88 -1.24 -3.04
CA GLU A 46 13.28 -0.35 -4.14
C GLU A 46 12.09 -0.01 -5.06
N THR A 47 11.23 -0.99 -5.31
CA THR A 47 10.07 -0.84 -6.19
C THR A 47 9.00 0.04 -5.57
N LEU A 48 8.69 -0.16 -4.28
CA LEU A 48 7.72 0.67 -3.57
C LEU A 48 8.18 2.13 -3.48
N ILE A 49 9.48 2.38 -3.32
CA ILE A 49 10.05 3.74 -3.35
C ILE A 49 9.84 4.38 -4.73
N LYS A 50 10.10 3.65 -5.83
CA LYS A 50 9.88 4.13 -7.22
C LYS A 50 8.40 4.39 -7.55
N ASP A 51 7.50 3.74 -6.83
CA ASP A 51 6.05 3.89 -6.99
C ASP A 51 5.43 4.99 -6.12
N ASP A 52 6.24 5.93 -5.64
CA ASP A 52 5.83 7.12 -4.90
C ASP A 52 5.20 6.82 -3.52
N ILE A 53 5.55 5.69 -2.89
CA ILE A 53 5.13 5.36 -1.51
C ILE A 53 5.97 6.12 -0.46
N GLY A 54 7.21 6.46 -0.81
CA GLY A 54 8.16 7.16 0.06
C GLY A 54 8.95 6.22 0.98
N VAL A 55 10.14 6.69 1.39
CA VAL A 55 11.12 5.88 2.14
C VAL A 55 10.56 5.43 3.50
N GLU A 56 10.10 6.36 4.33
CA GLU A 56 9.61 6.06 5.69
C GLU A 56 8.47 5.03 5.70
N THR A 57 7.47 5.21 4.83
CA THR A 57 6.34 4.28 4.72
C THR A 57 6.81 2.91 4.22
N THR A 58 7.72 2.89 3.25
CA THR A 58 8.25 1.65 2.68
C THR A 58 9.06 0.88 3.71
N ASP A 59 9.99 1.52 4.41
CA ASP A 59 10.81 0.89 5.46
C ASP A 59 9.93 0.21 6.50
N LYS A 60 8.85 0.88 6.91
CA LYS A 60 7.87 0.34 7.84
C LYS A 60 7.14 -0.88 7.27
N LEU A 61 6.65 -0.81 6.03
CA LEU A 61 5.98 -1.94 5.36
C LEU A 61 6.90 -3.16 5.25
N ILE A 62 8.15 -2.97 4.82
CA ILE A 62 9.10 -4.07 4.66
C ILE A 62 9.51 -4.64 6.04
N GLY A 63 9.69 -3.78 7.05
CA GLY A 63 9.91 -4.20 8.42
C GLY A 63 8.78 -5.08 8.98
N ASP A 64 7.53 -4.66 8.78
CA ASP A 64 6.35 -5.43 9.17
C ASP A 64 6.28 -6.77 8.44
N LEU A 65 6.62 -6.79 7.15
CA LEU A 65 6.64 -8.00 6.32
C LEU A 65 7.73 -8.99 6.76
N ARG A 66 8.94 -8.50 7.06
CA ARG A 66 10.03 -9.29 7.68
C ARG A 66 9.58 -9.91 9.00
N ASN A 67 8.86 -9.16 9.83
CA ASN A 67 8.36 -9.64 11.12
C ASN A 67 7.27 -10.70 10.96
N ALA A 68 6.30 -10.48 10.07
CA ALA A 68 5.24 -11.41 9.77
C ALA A 68 5.78 -12.75 9.22
N TYR A 69 6.80 -12.70 8.36
CA TYR A 69 7.46 -13.90 7.86
C TYR A 69 8.18 -14.67 8.99
N ARG A 70 8.92 -13.96 9.85
CA ARG A 70 9.56 -14.57 11.04
C ARG A 70 8.56 -15.22 11.99
N GLN A 71 7.37 -14.63 12.12
CA GLN A 71 6.27 -15.16 12.93
C GLN A 71 5.45 -16.24 12.21
N LYS A 72 5.83 -16.62 10.98
CA LYS A 72 5.12 -17.61 10.14
C LYS A 72 3.66 -17.23 9.85
N GLN A 73 3.34 -15.93 9.86
CA GLN A 73 2.02 -15.42 9.48
C GLN A 73 1.85 -15.35 7.96
N ILE A 74 2.97 -15.21 7.25
CA ILE A 74 3.08 -15.27 5.80
C ILE A 74 4.18 -16.27 5.44
N ALA A 75 4.07 -16.92 4.28
CA ALA A 75 4.99 -17.96 3.86
C ALA A 75 5.48 -17.78 2.42
N THR A 76 4.61 -17.34 1.52
CA THR A 76 4.93 -17.20 0.09
C THR A 76 4.66 -15.79 -0.42
N THR A 77 5.17 -15.50 -1.61
CA THR A 77 4.91 -14.27 -2.37
C THR A 77 3.42 -13.95 -2.54
N ASP A 78 2.56 -14.97 -2.55
CA ASP A 78 1.10 -14.83 -2.67
C ASP A 78 0.49 -14.06 -1.49
N ASP A 79 1.13 -14.12 -0.32
CA ASP A 79 0.68 -13.47 0.91
C ASP A 79 1.06 -11.98 0.96
N ILE A 80 2.03 -11.54 0.14
CA ILE A 80 2.60 -10.18 0.20
C ILE A 80 1.56 -9.11 -0.16
N VAL A 81 0.85 -9.27 -1.27
CA VAL A 81 -0.13 -8.26 -1.72
C VAL A 81 -1.30 -8.11 -0.73
N PRO A 82 -1.92 -9.19 -0.22
CA PRO A 82 -2.91 -9.09 0.85
C PRO A 82 -2.36 -8.41 2.10
N PHE A 83 -1.13 -8.76 2.52
CA PHE A 83 -0.49 -8.19 3.70
C PHE A 83 -0.28 -6.67 3.57
N LEU A 84 0.31 -6.22 2.46
CA LEU A 84 0.55 -4.80 2.19
C LEU A 84 -0.77 -4.01 2.20
N LYS A 85 -1.82 -4.53 1.54
CA LYS A 85 -3.14 -3.88 1.52
C LYS A 85 -3.71 -3.67 2.92
N GLU A 86 -3.53 -4.62 3.82
CA GLU A 86 -4.07 -4.51 5.18
C GLU A 86 -3.24 -3.56 6.05
N HIS A 87 -1.91 -3.66 6.00
CA HIS A 87 -1.03 -2.77 6.76
C HIS A 87 -1.11 -1.32 6.28
N MET A 88 -1.23 -1.06 4.97
CA MET A 88 -1.40 0.30 4.47
C MET A 88 -2.69 0.96 4.97
N LYS A 89 -3.78 0.19 5.15
CA LYS A 89 -5.01 0.73 5.75
C LYS A 89 -4.84 1.04 7.23
N SER A 90 -4.09 0.22 7.97
CA SER A 90 -3.88 0.40 9.40
C SER A 90 -3.09 1.66 9.72
N TYR A 91 -2.27 2.13 8.77
CA TYR A 91 -1.54 3.39 8.90
C TYR A 91 -2.42 4.62 8.75
N TRP A 92 -3.64 4.48 8.22
CA TRP A 92 -4.54 5.60 8.03
C TRP A 92 -5.06 6.08 9.39
N PRO A 93 -4.68 7.28 9.87
CA PRO A 93 -5.08 7.74 11.19
C PRO A 93 -6.57 8.07 11.22
N HIS A 94 -7.16 8.08 12.41
CA HIS A 94 -8.45 8.70 12.62
C HIS A 94 -8.38 10.18 12.20
N THR A 95 -8.99 10.50 11.06
CA THR A 95 -8.91 11.83 10.49
C THR A 95 -9.89 12.76 11.20
N ASP A 96 -9.40 13.87 11.74
CA ASP A 96 -10.25 15.02 12.05
C ASP A 96 -10.77 15.58 10.71
N ARG A 97 -12.06 15.38 10.45
CA ARG A 97 -12.71 15.77 9.19
C ARG A 97 -13.15 17.24 9.20
N GLN A 98 -12.66 18.03 10.15
CA GLN A 98 -12.94 19.45 10.22
C GLN A 98 -12.05 20.24 9.26
N LEU A 99 -12.68 21.13 8.51
CA LEU A 99 -11.96 22.10 7.70
C LEU A 99 -11.27 23.10 8.63
N LYS A 100 -9.94 23.20 8.55
CA LYS A 100 -9.19 24.26 9.21
C LYS A 100 -9.37 25.56 8.42
N ILE A 101 -10.31 26.39 8.87
CA ILE A 101 -10.54 27.71 8.29
C ILE A 101 -9.58 28.72 8.94
N ALA A 102 -8.91 29.54 8.13
CA ALA A 102 -8.08 30.62 8.65
C ALA A 102 -8.96 31.68 9.33
N GLN A 103 -8.51 32.25 10.46
CA GLN A 103 -9.22 33.36 11.09
C GLN A 103 -9.26 34.55 10.11
N GLY A 104 -10.47 34.98 9.77
CA GLY A 104 -10.67 36.13 8.89
C GLY A 104 -10.01 37.37 9.50
N ARG A 105 -9.12 38.02 8.74
CA ARG A 105 -8.70 39.39 9.04
C ARG A 105 -9.90 40.29 8.77
N THR A 106 -10.46 40.89 9.82
CA THR A 106 -11.34 42.06 9.76
C THR A 106 -10.57 43.27 9.25
#